data_AF-A0A5K1E5H6-F1
#
_entry.id   AF-A0A5K1E5H6-F1
#
_cell.length_a   1.000
_cell.length_b   1.000
_cell.length_c   1.000
_cell.angle_alpha   90.00
_cell.angle_beta   90.00
_cell.angle_gamma   90.00
#
_symmetry.space_group_name_H-M   'P 1'
#
loop_
_entity.id
_entity.type
_entity.pdbx_description
1 polymer ?
#
loop_
_entity_poly.entity_id
_entity_poly.type
_entity_poly.pdbx_seq_one_letter_code
_entity_poly.pdbx_strand_id
1 'polypeptide(L)' 'SLCRCYPSEFASYFHYCRSLRFDDKPDYAYLKRIFRDLFIRE' A
#
# COMPACT_ATOMS: atom_id res chain seq x y z
N SER A 1 7.24 -4.52 -14.14
CA SER A 1 6.61 -4.49 -12.80
C SER A 1 5.19 -3.98 -12.97
N LEU A 2 4.22 -4.54 -12.23
CA LEU A 2 2.78 -4.20 -12.35
C LEU A 2 2.50 -2.70 -12.17
N CYS A 3 3.27 -2.02 -11.33
CA CYS A 3 3.03 -0.63 -10.93
C CYS A 3 3.91 0.42 -11.64
N ARG A 4 4.54 0.10 -12.78
CA ARG A 4 5.55 0.98 -13.40
C ARG A 4 5.03 2.39 -13.78
N CYS A 5 3.75 2.52 -14.10
CA CYS A 5 3.13 3.78 -14.53
C CYS A 5 2.10 4.32 -13.52
N TYR A 6 2.16 3.84 -12.27
CA TYR A 6 1.27 4.24 -11.19
C TYR A 6 2.09 4.85 -10.05
N PRO A 7 1.47 5.66 -9.17
CA PRO A 7 2.12 6.14 -7.96
C PRO A 7 2.73 5.00 -7.14
N SER A 8 3.87 5.27 -6.50
CA SER A 8 4.65 4.28 -5.75
C SER A 8 3.86 3.58 -4.64
N GLU A 9 2.83 4.24 -4.12
CA GLU A 9 1.94 3.77 -3.06
C GLU A 9 1.20 2.49 -3.46
N PHE A 10 0.90 2.29 -4.75
CA PHE A 10 0.34 1.04 -5.25
C PHE A 10 1.34 -0.12 -5.11
N ALA A 11 2.61 0.11 -5.42
CA ALA A 11 3.65 -0.90 -5.22
C ALA A 11 3.81 -1.21 -3.73
N SER A 12 3.86 -0.18 -2.87
CA SER A 12 3.95 -0.32 -1.41
C SER A 12 2.79 -1.13 -0.83
N TYR A 13 1.56 -0.90 -1.30
CA TYR A 13 0.39 -1.69 -0.91
C TYR A 13 0.58 -3.18 -1.24
N PHE A 14 0.94 -3.51 -2.48
CA PHE A 14 1.14 -4.91 -2.87
C PHE A 14 2.32 -5.56 -2.15
N HIS A 15 3.39 -4.82 -1.92
CA HIS A 15 4.53 -5.31 -1.13
C HIS A 15 4.11 -5.62 0.31
N TYR A 16 3.35 -4.73 0.95
CA TYR A 16 2.81 -4.95 2.28
C TYR A 16 1.92 -6.20 2.34
N CYS A 17 0.95 -6.33 1.42
CA CYS A 17 0.06 -7.48 1.37
C CYS A 17 0.82 -8.80 1.18
N ARG A 18 1.90 -8.80 0.39
CA ARG A 18 2.74 -9.98 0.15
C ARG A 18 3.68 -10.30 1.31
N SER A 19 3.97 -9.36 2.20
CA SER A 19 4.82 -9.58 3.37
C SER A 19 4.06 -10.09 4.60
N LEU A 20 2.72 -10.02 4.60
CA LEU A 20 1.90 -10.53 5.68
C LEU A 20 2.05 -12.06 5.81
N ARG A 21 2.24 -12.52 7.04
CA ARG A 21 2.13 -13.93 7.41
C ARG A 21 0.65 -14.32 7.52
N PHE A 22 0.41 -15.63 7.60
CA PHE A 22 -0.96 -16.18 7.67
C PHE A 22 -1.77 -15.63 8.86
N ASP A 23 -1.11 -15.45 10.00
CA ASP A 23 -1.68 -15.03 11.28
C ASP A 23 -1.47 -13.55 11.58
N ASP A 24 -0.78 -12.81 10.69
CA ASP A 24 -0.57 -11.39 10.89
C ASP A 24 -1.89 -10.63 10.76
N LYS A 25 -2.14 -9.73 11.72
CA LYS A 25 -3.21 -8.74 11.61
C LYS A 25 -2.73 -7.58 10.73
N PRO A 26 -3.39 -7.28 9.59
CA PRO A 26 -2.99 -6.16 8.76
C PRO A 26 -3.15 -4.82 9.48
N ASP A 27 -2.21 -3.92 9.25
CA ASP A 27 -2.28 -2.51 9.64
C ASP A 27 -3.12 -1.74 8.62
N TYR A 28 -4.44 -1.85 8.79
CA TYR A 28 -5.40 -1.13 7.96
C TYR A 28 -5.29 0.40 8.10
N ALA A 29 -4.75 0.91 9.21
CA ALA A 29 -4.57 2.35 9.38
C ALA A 29 -3.45 2.86 8.46
N TYR A 30 -2.32 2.15 8.39
CA TYR A 30 -1.26 2.42 7.44
C TYR A 30 -1.74 2.35 6.00
N LEU A 31 -2.43 1.27 5.61
CA LEU A 31 -2.91 1.08 4.24
C LEU A 31 -3.89 2.19 3.80
N LYS A 32 -4.77 2.65 4.70
CA LYS A 32 -5.65 3.80 4.41
C LYS A 32 -4.86 5.11 4.32
N ARG A 33 -3.86 5.30 5.19
CA ARG A 33 -3.06 6.52 5.22
C ARG A 33 -2.29 6.72 3.92
N ILE A 34 -1.65 5.68 3.36
CA ILE A 34 -0.86 5.84 2.12
C ILE A 34 -1.70 6.32 0.93
N PHE A 35 -2.94 5.85 0.79
CA PHE A 35 -3.83 6.32 -0.28
C PHE A 35 -4.44 7.69 0.01
N ARG A 36 -4.71 8.00 1.28
CA ARG A 36 -5.16 9.34 1.68
C ARG A 36 -4.08 10.38 1.40
N ASP A 37 -2.84 10.10 1.77
CA ASP A 37 -1.71 11.00 1.57
C ASP A 37 -1.45 11.20 0.07
N LEU A 38 -1.55 10.13 -0.73
CA LEU A 38 -1.50 10.23 -2.19
C LEU A 38 -2.61 11.13 -2.74
N PHE A 39 -3.85 10.96 -2.28
CA PHE A 39 -4.99 11.78 -2.73
C PHE A 39 -4.87 13.26 -2.36
N ILE A 40 -4.20 13.59 -1.25
CA ILE A 40 -3.96 14.99 -0.85
C ILE A 40 -2.85 15.62 -1.69
N ARG A 41 -1.89 14.82 -2.15
CA ARG A 41 -0.71 15.29 -2.90
C ARG A 41 -1.00 15.55 -4.38
N GLU A 42 -1.88 14.77 -4.99
CA GLU A 42 -2.29 14.85 -6.40
C GLU A 42 -3.55 15.71 -6.57
#